data_AF-A0A383EKY5-F1
#
_entry.id   AF-A0A383EKY5-F1
#
_cell.length_a   1.000
_cell.length_b   1.000
_cell.length_c   1.000
_cell.angle_alpha   90.00
_cell.angle_beta   90.00
_cell.angle_gamma   90.00
#
_symmetry.space_group_name_H-M   'P 1'
#
loop_
_entity.id
_entity.type
_entity.pdbx_description
1 polymer ?
#
loop_
_entity_poly.entity_id
_entity_poly.type
_entity_poly.pdbx_seq_one_letter_code
_entity_poly.pdbx_strand_id
1 'polypeptide(L)'
;MAAATLSKMIPLLCAAAFWRWLAPGQGGLLRRAFDPRPRLCLLWVPVLVIIAYLPFVGAGSSMWTGLSAYVAKWRFNDSAYGLVYSFLSDPKPGWEWDDEALLTARWVCLGVLALVTAWTALRRNVDTAAACATVLGVQLLLAPTVHPWYMLWVLPFLALRTSWAWMALSWLVFLSYDVLVDYQITGVWQESGWIRALEYVPVYLLLLWSLWDRQRTGPRNTGATPTSVT
;
A
#
# COMPACT_ATOMS: atom_id res chain seq x y z
N MET A 1 8.37 -2.67 -14.43
CA MET A 1 6.99 -3.05 -14.07
C MET A 1 6.73 -4.54 -14.24
N ALA A 2 7.01 -5.17 -15.39
CA ALA A 2 6.77 -6.61 -15.59
C ALA A 2 7.43 -7.51 -14.52
N ALA A 3 8.73 -7.33 -14.24
CA ALA A 3 9.42 -8.09 -13.20
C ALA A 3 8.82 -7.87 -11.79
N ALA A 4 8.30 -6.67 -11.51
CA ALA A 4 7.59 -6.40 -10.26
C ALA A 4 6.26 -7.15 -10.22
N THR A 5 5.45 -7.09 -11.30
CA THR A 5 4.21 -7.86 -11.43
C THR A 5 4.42 -9.35 -11.20
N LEU A 6 5.51 -9.91 -11.73
CA LEU A 6 5.85 -11.31 -11.62
C LEU A 6 6.35 -11.73 -10.22
N SER A 7 6.98 -10.82 -9.46
CA SER A 7 7.48 -11.13 -8.12
C SER A 7 6.45 -10.87 -7.02
N LYS A 8 5.86 -9.67 -7.00
CA LYS A 8 4.86 -9.21 -6.04
C LYS A 8 3.98 -8.20 -6.75
N MET A 9 2.67 -8.41 -6.82
CA MET A 9 1.75 -7.47 -7.50
C MET A 9 1.68 -6.07 -6.85
N ILE A 10 2.30 -5.84 -5.69
CA ILE A 10 2.26 -4.58 -4.93
C ILE A 10 2.71 -3.36 -5.76
N PRO A 11 3.83 -3.37 -6.52
CA PRO A 11 4.26 -2.20 -7.28
C PRO A 11 3.36 -1.87 -8.48
N LEU A 12 2.42 -2.74 -8.86
CA LEU A 12 1.38 -2.40 -9.84
C LEU A 12 0.47 -1.27 -9.34
N LEU A 13 0.35 -1.07 -8.04
CA LEU A 13 -0.43 0.05 -7.49
C LEU A 13 0.14 1.40 -7.91
N CYS A 14 1.45 1.47 -8.18
CA CYS A 14 2.10 2.66 -8.71
C CYS A 14 1.86 2.86 -10.22
N ALA A 15 1.24 1.91 -10.92
CA ALA A 15 0.95 2.01 -12.35
C ALA A 15 0.17 3.28 -12.69
N ALA A 16 -0.80 3.67 -11.84
CA ALA A 16 -1.58 4.89 -12.04
C ALA A 16 -0.71 6.16 -11.97
N ALA A 17 0.29 6.18 -11.09
CA ALA A 17 1.24 7.30 -10.98
C ALA A 17 2.15 7.37 -12.23
N PHE A 18 2.64 6.22 -12.72
CA PHE A 18 3.41 6.14 -13.97
C PHE A 18 2.56 6.47 -15.20
N TRP A 19 1.30 6.04 -15.25
CA TRP A 19 0.33 6.33 -16.30
C TRP A 19 0.11 7.83 -16.48
N ARG A 20 0.14 8.58 -15.37
CA ARG A 20 0.09 10.04 -15.35
C ARG A 20 1.42 10.67 -15.75
N TRP A 21 2.55 10.12 -15.30
CA TRP A 21 3.87 10.63 -15.68
C TRP A 21 4.09 10.58 -17.21
N LEU A 22 3.55 9.55 -17.87
CA LEU A 22 3.54 9.41 -19.32
C LEU A 22 2.48 10.29 -20.03
N ALA A 23 1.60 10.99 -19.32
CA ALA A 23 0.52 11.74 -19.95
C ALA A 23 1.05 12.97 -20.72
N PRO A 24 0.44 13.33 -21.87
CA PRO A 24 0.86 14.49 -22.66
C PRO A 24 0.90 15.79 -21.82
N GLY A 25 1.87 16.67 -22.06
CA GLY A 25 2.03 17.94 -21.35
C GLY A 25 0.89 18.95 -21.56
N GLN A 26 0.14 18.83 -22.66
CA GLN A 26 -0.92 19.76 -23.06
C GLN A 26 -2.21 19.00 -23.42
N GLY A 27 -3.37 19.52 -23.01
CA GLY A 27 -4.68 18.99 -23.36
C GLY A 27 -5.67 18.88 -22.19
N GLY A 28 -6.95 18.70 -22.52
CA GLY A 28 -8.02 18.46 -21.55
C GLY A 28 -7.83 17.18 -20.74
N LEU A 29 -8.50 17.08 -19.59
CA LEU A 29 -8.34 15.98 -18.62
C LEU A 29 -8.58 14.60 -19.24
N LEU A 30 -9.62 14.46 -20.07
CA LEU A 30 -9.93 13.20 -20.78
C LEU A 30 -8.84 12.79 -21.76
N ARG A 31 -8.33 13.73 -22.57
CA ARG A 31 -7.27 13.45 -23.54
C ARG A 31 -5.98 13.03 -22.82
N ARG A 32 -5.62 13.70 -21.73
CA ARG A 32 -4.51 13.30 -20.87
C ARG A 32 -4.73 11.94 -20.22
N ALA A 33 -5.94 11.62 -19.78
CA ALA A 33 -6.24 10.36 -19.12
C ALA A 33 -6.25 9.17 -20.09
N PHE A 34 -6.65 9.36 -21.35
CA PHE A 34 -6.91 8.27 -22.29
C PHE A 34 -6.04 8.23 -23.55
N ASP A 35 -5.11 9.16 -23.78
CA ASP A 35 -4.19 9.06 -24.94
C ASP A 35 -3.31 7.80 -24.80
N PRO A 36 -3.42 6.82 -25.73
CA PRO A 36 -2.68 5.57 -25.64
C PRO A 36 -1.23 5.70 -26.13
N ARG A 37 -0.91 6.70 -26.95
CA ARG A 37 0.37 6.80 -27.66
C ARG A 37 1.61 6.80 -26.75
N PRO A 38 1.68 7.62 -25.69
CA PRO A 38 2.85 7.60 -24.80
C PRO A 38 2.89 6.38 -23.87
N ARG A 39 1.88 5.51 -23.94
CA ARG A 39 1.67 4.38 -23.02
C ARG A 39 1.76 3.04 -23.72
N LEU A 40 2.01 3.02 -25.03
CA LEU A 40 2.23 1.79 -25.79
C LEU A 40 3.36 0.95 -25.20
N CYS A 41 4.37 1.58 -24.57
CA CYS A 41 5.44 0.85 -23.88
C CYS A 41 4.93 0.01 -22.69
N LEU A 42 3.79 0.36 -22.08
CA LEU A 42 3.18 -0.41 -21.00
C LEU A 42 2.55 -1.73 -21.50
N LEU A 43 2.29 -1.87 -22.81
CA LEU A 43 1.80 -3.13 -23.40
C LEU A 43 2.85 -4.25 -23.29
N TRP A 44 4.13 -3.91 -23.13
CA TRP A 44 5.15 -4.92 -22.84
C TRP A 44 4.97 -5.58 -21.48
N VAL A 45 4.28 -4.94 -20.52
CA VAL A 45 4.03 -5.54 -19.20
C VAL A 45 3.19 -6.82 -19.31
N PRO A 46 1.96 -6.82 -19.86
CA PRO A 46 1.20 -8.04 -20.02
C PRO A 46 1.87 -9.05 -20.95
N VAL A 47 2.55 -8.61 -22.02
CA VAL A 47 3.29 -9.51 -22.93
C VAL A 47 4.38 -10.30 -22.19
N LEU A 48 5.24 -9.61 -21.42
CA LEU A 48 6.30 -10.25 -20.65
C LEU A 48 5.75 -11.14 -19.54
N VAL A 49 4.63 -10.76 -18.93
CA VAL A 49 3.94 -11.61 -17.95
C VAL A 49 3.44 -12.89 -18.62
N ILE A 50 2.75 -12.80 -19.77
CA ILE A 50 2.26 -13.99 -20.49
C ILE A 50 3.41 -14.91 -20.88
N ILE A 51 4.50 -14.36 -21.43
CA ILE A 51 5.69 -15.15 -21.81
C ILE A 51 6.27 -15.88 -20.59
N ALA A 52 6.35 -15.21 -19.43
CA ALA A 52 6.87 -15.83 -18.21
C ALA A 52 5.96 -16.95 -17.66
N TYR A 53 4.65 -16.90 -17.91
CA TYR A 53 3.71 -17.95 -17.52
C TYR A 53 3.60 -19.10 -18.53
N LEU A 54 4.15 -18.95 -19.75
CA LEU A 54 4.08 -19.94 -20.81
C LEU A 54 4.59 -21.35 -20.39
N PRO A 55 5.71 -21.48 -19.65
CA PRO A 55 6.19 -22.79 -19.21
C PRO A 55 5.23 -23.53 -18.25
N PHE A 56 4.30 -22.80 -17.62
CA PHE A 56 3.40 -23.32 -16.60
C PHE A 56 1.99 -23.61 -17.12
N VAL A 57 1.70 -23.35 -18.40
CA VAL A 57 0.34 -23.51 -18.97
C VAL A 57 -0.23 -24.91 -18.72
N GLY A 58 0.61 -25.96 -18.76
CA GLY A 58 0.20 -27.34 -18.49
C GLY A 58 -0.30 -27.60 -17.07
N ALA A 59 0.02 -26.74 -16.09
CA ALA A 59 -0.47 -26.86 -14.71
C ALA A 59 -1.94 -26.42 -14.55
N GLY A 60 -2.53 -25.75 -15.55
CA GLY A 60 -3.95 -25.38 -15.57
C GLY A 60 -4.38 -24.56 -14.35
N SER A 61 -5.50 -24.94 -13.73
CA SER A 61 -6.06 -24.24 -12.56
C SER A 61 -5.22 -24.41 -11.29
N SER A 62 -4.38 -25.45 -11.21
CA SER A 62 -3.55 -25.73 -10.04
C SER A 62 -2.58 -24.60 -9.71
N MET A 63 -2.18 -23.80 -10.72
CA MET A 63 -1.34 -22.60 -10.53
C MET A 63 -1.97 -21.57 -9.58
N TRP A 64 -3.30 -21.54 -9.49
CA TRP A 64 -4.03 -20.54 -8.71
C TRP A 64 -4.33 -20.98 -7.28
N THR A 65 -4.13 -22.26 -6.96
CA THR A 65 -4.48 -22.84 -5.64
C THR A 65 -3.74 -22.17 -4.49
N GLY A 66 -2.44 -21.91 -4.64
CA GLY A 66 -1.65 -21.21 -3.62
C GLY A 66 -2.11 -19.76 -3.45
N LEU A 67 -2.41 -19.07 -4.55
CA LEU A 67 -2.91 -17.70 -4.51
C LEU A 67 -4.30 -17.61 -3.89
N SER A 68 -5.20 -18.56 -4.21
CA SER A 68 -6.55 -18.61 -3.63
C SER A 68 -6.51 -18.91 -2.14
N ALA A 69 -5.65 -19.84 -1.70
CA ALA A 69 -5.44 -20.13 -0.28
C ALA A 69 -4.90 -18.90 0.47
N TYR A 70 -3.91 -18.20 -0.11
CA TYR A 70 -3.40 -16.95 0.44
C TYR A 70 -4.50 -15.89 0.55
N VAL A 71 -5.21 -15.60 -0.54
CA VAL A 71 -6.26 -14.57 -0.56
C VAL A 71 -7.41 -14.94 0.38
N ALA A 72 -7.78 -16.21 0.52
CA ALA A 72 -8.88 -16.62 1.36
C ALA A 72 -8.52 -16.55 2.84
N LYS A 73 -7.38 -17.11 3.24
CA LYS A 73 -7.10 -17.43 4.64
C LYS A 73 -5.96 -16.64 5.27
N TRP A 74 -5.03 -16.10 4.49
CA TRP A 74 -3.89 -15.41 5.09
C TRP A 74 -4.28 -14.05 5.67
N ARG A 75 -3.85 -13.87 6.91
CA ARG A 75 -3.89 -12.64 7.68
C ARG A 75 -2.72 -12.68 8.67
N PHE A 76 -1.97 -11.59 8.75
CA PHE A 76 -0.83 -11.47 9.65
C PHE A 76 -0.41 -10.01 9.82
N ASN A 77 -0.23 -9.57 11.06
CA ASN A 77 0.30 -8.26 11.41
C ASN A 77 -0.39 -7.09 10.70
N ASP A 78 -1.71 -7.17 10.60
CA ASP A 78 -2.54 -6.16 9.98
C ASP A 78 -2.74 -4.92 10.88
N SER A 79 -2.97 -3.75 10.30
CA SER A 79 -3.24 -2.53 11.06
C SER A 79 -4.68 -2.05 10.90
N ALA A 80 -4.95 -1.06 10.03
CA ALA A 80 -6.29 -0.55 9.79
C ALA A 80 -7.22 -1.63 9.23
N TYR A 81 -6.70 -2.57 8.44
CA TYR A 81 -7.47 -3.75 8.02
C TYR A 81 -8.04 -4.51 9.21
N GLY A 82 -7.27 -4.69 10.29
CA GLY A 82 -7.72 -5.41 11.47
C GLY A 82 -8.85 -4.72 12.21
N LEU A 83 -8.87 -3.38 12.22
CA LEU A 83 -9.97 -2.59 12.75
C LEU A 83 -11.24 -2.73 11.89
N VAL A 84 -11.09 -2.65 10.56
CA VAL A 84 -12.21 -2.86 9.61
C VAL A 84 -12.80 -4.25 9.80
N TYR A 85 -11.95 -5.28 9.85
CA TYR A 85 -12.40 -6.64 10.13
C TYR A 85 -13.15 -6.73 11.46
N SER A 86 -12.58 -6.19 12.55
CA SER A 86 -13.17 -6.31 13.88
C SER A 86 -14.54 -5.62 13.99
N PHE A 87 -14.78 -4.60 13.17
CA PHE A 87 -16.07 -3.92 13.08
C PHE A 87 -17.10 -4.72 12.27
N LEU A 88 -16.66 -5.50 11.30
CA LEU A 88 -17.52 -6.30 10.41
C LEU A 88 -17.76 -7.72 10.91
N SER A 89 -16.85 -8.24 11.75
CA SER A 89 -16.88 -9.62 12.21
C SER A 89 -17.86 -9.79 13.37
N ASP A 90 -18.68 -10.84 13.29
CA ASP A 90 -19.41 -11.32 14.45
C ASP A 90 -18.48 -12.22 15.29
N PRO A 91 -18.34 -11.98 16.61
CA PRO A 91 -17.51 -12.81 17.48
C PRO A 91 -17.99 -14.26 17.46
N LYS A 92 -17.17 -15.17 16.92
CA LYS A 92 -17.44 -16.61 16.95
C LYS A 92 -16.84 -17.25 18.20
N PRO A 93 -17.49 -18.25 18.82
CA PRO A 93 -16.90 -19.02 19.91
C PRO A 93 -15.68 -19.81 19.40
N GLY A 94 -14.59 -19.80 20.16
CA GLY A 94 -13.32 -20.40 19.75
C GLY A 94 -12.45 -19.44 18.92
N TRP A 95 -11.22 -19.85 18.61
CA TRP A 95 -10.26 -19.05 17.84
C TRP A 95 -10.55 -19.08 16.32
N GLU A 96 -11.83 -19.15 15.94
CA GLU A 96 -12.26 -19.19 14.55
C GLU A 96 -12.44 -17.79 13.99
N TRP A 97 -11.87 -17.57 12.81
CA TRP A 97 -12.07 -16.35 12.06
C TRP A 97 -13.43 -16.37 11.37
N ASP A 98 -14.01 -15.18 11.21
CA ASP A 98 -15.19 -14.99 10.40
C ASP A 98 -14.80 -14.78 8.93
N ASP A 99 -14.83 -15.87 8.15
CA ASP A 99 -14.41 -15.88 6.75
C ASP A 99 -15.16 -14.85 5.89
N GLU A 100 -16.46 -14.63 6.14
CA GLU A 100 -17.28 -13.66 5.40
C GLU A 100 -16.85 -12.23 5.71
N ALA A 101 -16.63 -11.91 6.99
CA ALA A 101 -16.10 -10.61 7.41
C ALA A 101 -14.68 -10.39 6.87
N LEU A 102 -13.87 -11.43 6.79
CA LEU A 102 -12.53 -11.38 6.22
C LEU A 102 -12.56 -11.00 4.73
N LEU A 103 -13.42 -11.65 3.94
CA LEU A 103 -13.61 -11.29 2.52
C LEU A 103 -14.19 -9.88 2.37
N THR A 104 -15.18 -9.52 3.18
CA THR A 104 -15.81 -8.18 3.15
C THR A 104 -14.80 -7.09 3.50
N ALA A 105 -13.99 -7.28 4.54
CA ALA A 105 -12.94 -6.35 4.93
C ALA A 105 -11.90 -6.15 3.82
N ARG A 106 -11.52 -7.21 3.09
CA ARG A 106 -10.62 -7.11 1.92
C ARG A 106 -11.23 -6.24 0.83
N TRP A 107 -12.49 -6.44 0.48
CA TRP A 107 -13.16 -5.62 -0.54
C TRP A 107 -13.30 -4.16 -0.11
N VAL A 108 -13.63 -3.90 1.15
CA VAL A 108 -13.69 -2.54 1.70
C VAL A 108 -12.31 -1.87 1.62
N CYS A 109 -11.27 -2.54 2.10
CA CYS A 109 -9.90 -2.02 2.09
C CYS A 109 -9.36 -1.81 0.66
N LEU A 110 -9.64 -2.74 -0.27
CA LEU A 110 -9.31 -2.59 -1.69
C LEU A 110 -10.07 -1.42 -2.32
N GLY A 111 -11.34 -1.22 -1.97
CA GLY A 111 -12.13 -0.07 -2.41
C GLY A 111 -11.52 1.25 -1.94
N VAL A 112 -11.15 1.36 -0.66
CA VAL A 112 -10.47 2.55 -0.12
C VAL A 112 -9.13 2.79 -0.81
N LEU A 113 -8.32 1.74 -1.03
CA LEU A 113 -7.07 1.84 -1.76
C LEU A 113 -7.27 2.31 -3.20
N ALA A 114 -8.28 1.78 -3.89
CA ALA A 114 -8.62 2.19 -5.25
C ALA A 114 -9.03 3.67 -5.30
N LEU A 115 -9.81 4.14 -4.32
CA LEU A 115 -10.17 5.55 -4.18
C LEU A 115 -8.96 6.44 -3.93
N VAL A 116 -8.04 6.05 -3.05
CA VAL A 116 -6.79 6.80 -2.80
C VAL A 116 -5.91 6.83 -4.05
N THR A 117 -5.80 5.72 -4.77
CA THR A 117 -5.04 5.61 -6.02
C THR A 117 -5.65 6.49 -7.11
N ALA A 118 -6.98 6.46 -7.28
CA ALA A 118 -7.67 7.33 -8.22
C ALA A 118 -7.52 8.81 -7.83
N TRP A 119 -7.69 9.13 -6.55
CA TRP A 119 -7.54 10.50 -6.04
C TRP A 119 -6.13 11.05 -6.27
N THR A 120 -5.08 10.29 -5.96
CA THR A 120 -3.70 10.69 -6.23
C THR A 120 -3.42 10.85 -7.73
N ALA A 121 -4.00 10.01 -8.58
CA ALA A 121 -3.89 10.09 -10.03
C ALA A 121 -4.61 11.32 -10.63
N LEU A 122 -5.75 11.71 -10.05
CA LEU A 122 -6.56 12.84 -10.53
C LEU A 122 -6.04 14.20 -10.03
N ARG A 123 -5.25 14.25 -8.95
CA ARG A 123 -4.67 15.50 -8.46
C ARG A 123 -3.66 16.09 -9.44
N ARG A 124 -3.85 17.36 -9.76
CA ARG A 124 -2.89 18.18 -10.55
C ARG A 124 -1.77 18.64 -9.60
N ASN A 125 -0.51 18.49 -10.02
CA ASN A 125 0.70 18.95 -9.30
C ASN A 125 1.18 18.12 -8.09
N VAL A 126 0.75 16.86 -7.94
CA VAL A 126 1.37 15.97 -6.94
C VAL A 126 2.60 15.33 -7.57
N ASP A 127 3.75 15.43 -6.91
CA ASP A 127 4.96 14.71 -7.29
C ASP A 127 4.69 13.19 -7.40
N THR A 128 5.24 12.54 -8.43
CA THR A 128 5.02 11.11 -8.71
C THR A 128 5.55 10.25 -7.57
N ALA A 129 6.72 10.58 -7.01
CA ALA A 129 7.27 9.83 -5.88
C ALA A 129 6.39 9.97 -4.64
N ALA A 130 5.88 11.17 -4.35
CA ALA A 130 4.91 11.39 -3.27
C ALA A 130 3.60 10.61 -3.46
N ALA A 131 3.09 10.51 -4.70
CA ALA A 131 1.90 9.72 -5.01
C ALA A 131 2.15 8.22 -4.77
N CYS A 132 3.26 7.67 -5.27
CA CYS A 132 3.66 6.28 -5.04
C CYS A 132 3.82 5.98 -3.54
N ALA A 133 4.51 6.85 -2.79
CA ALA A 133 4.69 6.71 -1.35
C ALA A 133 3.36 6.68 -0.60
N THR A 134 2.40 7.52 -1.01
CA THR A 134 1.07 7.57 -0.41
C THR A 134 0.29 6.29 -0.68
N VAL A 135 0.26 5.83 -1.93
CA VAL A 135 -0.47 4.61 -2.32
C VAL A 135 0.12 3.37 -1.65
N LEU A 136 1.45 3.23 -1.65
CA LEU A 136 2.12 2.08 -1.03
C LEU A 136 2.02 2.10 0.50
N GLY A 137 2.11 3.28 1.12
CA GLY A 137 1.91 3.43 2.55
C GLY A 137 0.47 3.08 2.97
N VAL A 138 -0.52 3.58 2.25
CA VAL A 138 -1.93 3.21 2.48
C VAL A 138 -2.16 1.72 2.24
N GLN A 139 -1.53 1.14 1.22
CA GLN A 139 -1.59 -0.30 0.98
C GLN A 139 -1.07 -1.10 2.18
N LEU A 140 0.05 -0.70 2.80
CA LEU A 140 0.53 -1.38 4.01
C LEU A 140 -0.48 -1.31 5.15
N LEU A 141 -1.10 -0.15 5.35
CA LEU A 141 -2.06 0.02 6.45
C LEU A 141 -3.35 -0.79 6.23
N LEU A 142 -3.77 -0.94 4.97
CA LEU A 142 -4.98 -1.64 4.56
C LEU A 142 -4.76 -3.11 4.19
N ALA A 143 -3.51 -3.60 4.25
CA ALA A 143 -3.21 -4.97 3.91
C ALA A 143 -3.63 -5.94 5.04
N PRO A 144 -4.21 -7.11 4.70
CA PRO A 144 -4.47 -8.16 5.68
C PRO A 144 -3.20 -8.85 6.18
N THR A 145 -2.10 -8.73 5.43
CA THR A 145 -0.83 -9.40 5.70
C THR A 145 0.31 -8.39 5.51
N VAL A 146 1.06 -8.09 6.57
CA VAL A 146 2.21 -7.20 6.53
C VAL A 146 3.45 -7.89 7.09
N HIS A 147 4.37 -8.23 6.21
CA HIS A 147 5.68 -8.74 6.63
C HIS A 147 6.73 -7.62 6.64
N PRO A 148 7.80 -7.73 7.46
CA PRO A 148 8.86 -6.72 7.52
C PRO A 148 9.44 -6.33 6.16
N TRP A 149 9.63 -7.29 5.25
CA TRP A 149 10.16 -7.03 3.91
C TRP A 149 9.22 -6.23 2.99
N TYR A 150 7.95 -6.01 3.37
CA TYR A 150 7.06 -5.12 2.60
C TYR A 150 7.49 -3.66 2.73
N MET A 151 8.26 -3.31 3.76
CA MET A 151 8.86 -1.98 3.90
C MET A 151 9.82 -1.66 2.74
N LEU A 152 10.41 -2.65 2.06
CA LEU A 152 11.27 -2.43 0.89
C LEU A 152 10.57 -1.65 -0.24
N TRP A 153 9.23 -1.67 -0.28
CA TRP A 153 8.46 -0.90 -1.26
C TRP A 153 8.27 0.56 -0.85
N VAL A 154 8.29 0.88 0.44
CA VAL A 154 8.08 2.23 0.96
C VAL A 154 9.40 2.97 1.22
N LEU A 155 10.43 2.26 1.69
CA LEU A 155 11.74 2.82 2.03
C LEU A 155 12.40 3.65 0.92
N PRO A 156 12.36 3.29 -0.38
CA PRO A 156 12.96 4.11 -1.43
C PRO A 156 12.37 5.53 -1.49
N PHE A 157 11.10 5.68 -1.11
CA PHE A 157 10.44 6.97 -1.11
C PHE A 157 10.75 7.79 0.14
N LEU A 158 11.18 7.16 1.24
CA LEU A 158 11.66 7.87 2.43
C LEU A 158 12.94 8.66 2.17
N ALA A 159 13.80 8.14 1.28
CA ALA A 159 15.01 8.85 0.85
C ALA A 159 14.67 10.15 0.10
N LEU A 160 13.51 10.19 -0.58
CA LEU A 160 13.04 11.37 -1.32
C LEU A 160 12.26 12.33 -0.42
N ARG A 161 11.49 11.81 0.55
CA ARG A 161 10.69 12.59 1.48
C ARG A 161 10.67 11.92 2.84
N THR A 162 11.39 12.50 3.79
CA THR A 162 11.45 11.98 5.17
C THR A 162 10.07 11.98 5.81
N SER A 163 9.69 10.85 6.39
CA SER A 163 8.50 10.68 7.21
C SER A 163 8.88 9.91 8.46
N TRP A 164 8.77 10.58 9.61
CA TRP A 164 9.06 9.97 10.91
C TRP A 164 8.20 8.73 11.16
N ALA A 165 6.94 8.73 10.72
CA ALA A 165 6.05 7.59 10.86
C ALA A 165 6.54 6.34 10.11
N TRP A 166 6.91 6.51 8.83
CA TRP A 166 7.38 5.38 8.01
C TRP A 166 8.77 4.91 8.43
N MET A 167 9.60 5.82 8.96
CA MET A 167 10.88 5.46 9.55
C MET A 167 10.69 4.67 10.85
N ALA A 168 9.78 5.09 11.73
CA ALA A 168 9.44 4.32 12.93
C ALA A 168 8.93 2.91 12.54
N LEU A 169 7.99 2.83 11.59
CA LEU A 169 7.47 1.53 11.13
C LEU A 169 8.58 0.63 10.56
N SER A 170 9.58 1.16 9.87
CA SER A 170 10.67 0.33 9.32
C SER A 170 11.49 -0.42 10.38
N TRP A 171 11.50 0.07 11.62
CA TRP A 171 12.13 -0.59 12.76
C TRP A 171 11.11 -1.41 13.56
N LEU A 172 9.94 -0.84 13.82
CA LEU A 172 8.92 -1.47 14.65
C LEU A 172 8.30 -2.70 13.99
N VAL A 173 8.27 -2.79 12.66
CA VAL A 173 7.68 -3.93 11.94
C VAL A 173 8.32 -5.28 12.29
N PHE A 174 9.56 -5.29 12.78
CA PHE A 174 10.23 -6.52 13.23
C PHE A 174 9.63 -7.10 14.51
N LEU A 175 8.88 -6.31 15.29
CA LEU A 175 8.14 -6.80 16.45
C LEU A 175 7.11 -7.88 16.06
N SER A 176 6.60 -7.85 14.83
CA SER A 176 5.72 -8.89 14.30
C SER A 176 6.32 -10.30 14.32
N TYR A 177 7.65 -10.46 14.40
CA TYR A 177 8.29 -11.78 14.54
C TYR A 177 8.15 -12.40 15.93
N ASP A 178 7.63 -11.68 16.93
CA ASP A 178 7.33 -12.23 18.24
C ASP A 178 6.47 -13.51 18.16
N VAL A 179 5.52 -13.56 17.21
CA VAL A 179 4.67 -14.75 16.95
C VAL A 179 5.48 -16.04 16.79
N LEU A 180 6.72 -15.96 16.31
CA LEU A 180 7.56 -17.13 16.06
C LEU A 180 8.04 -17.79 17.35
N VAL A 181 8.13 -17.04 18.46
CA VAL A 181 8.58 -17.58 19.76
C VAL A 181 7.58 -18.61 20.27
N ASP A 182 6.31 -18.21 20.38
CA ASP A 182 5.25 -19.11 20.86
C ASP A 182 4.92 -20.19 19.83
N TYR A 183 5.01 -19.87 18.53
CA TYR A 183 4.79 -20.85 17.47
C TYR A 183 5.79 -22.00 17.51
N GLN A 184 7.06 -21.74 17.83
CA GLN A 184 8.08 -22.79 17.95
C GLN A 184 7.82 -23.78 19.10
N ILE A 185 7.13 -23.33 20.15
CA ILE A 185 6.84 -24.14 21.35
C ILE A 185 5.49 -24.86 21.20
N THR A 186 4.48 -24.15 20.71
CA THR A 186 3.08 -24.61 20.72
C THR A 186 2.60 -25.13 19.38
N GLY A 187 3.27 -24.76 18.28
CA GLY A 187 2.80 -24.98 16.90
C GLY A 187 1.58 -24.14 16.52
N VAL A 188 1.12 -23.24 17.39
CA VAL A 188 -0.07 -22.40 17.16
C VAL A 188 0.37 -21.02 16.70
N TRP A 189 -0.13 -20.58 15.55
CA TRP A 189 0.13 -19.24 15.04
C TRP A 189 -0.82 -18.24 15.69
N GLN A 190 -0.35 -17.52 16.70
CA GLN A 190 -1.16 -16.57 17.46
C GLN A 190 -0.41 -15.26 17.69
N GLU A 191 -0.96 -14.17 17.20
CA GLU A 191 -0.36 -12.85 17.34
C GLU A 191 -0.75 -12.17 18.66
N SER A 192 0.22 -11.51 19.29
CA SER A 192 -0.02 -10.68 20.46
C SER A 192 -0.58 -9.32 20.07
N GLY A 193 -1.83 -9.05 20.48
CA GLY A 193 -2.49 -7.76 20.22
C GLY A 193 -1.74 -6.56 20.82
N TRP A 194 -1.05 -6.75 21.96
CA TRP A 194 -0.26 -5.69 22.58
C TRP A 194 1.00 -5.34 21.77
N ILE A 195 1.67 -6.35 21.22
CA ILE A 195 2.87 -6.13 20.39
C ILE A 195 2.48 -5.43 19.09
N ARG A 196 1.37 -5.84 18.48
CA ARG A 196 0.80 -5.14 17.33
C ARG A 196 0.42 -3.69 17.66
N ALA A 197 -0.07 -3.42 18.87
CA ALA A 197 -0.33 -2.05 19.33
C ALA A 197 0.97 -1.25 19.50
N LEU A 198 2.02 -1.83 20.10
CA LEU A 198 3.35 -1.21 20.19
C LEU A 198 3.95 -0.91 18.81
N GLU A 199 3.67 -1.75 17.81
CA GLU A 199 4.12 -1.55 16.44
C GLU A 199 3.39 -0.36 15.77
N TYR A 200 2.06 -0.33 15.81
CA TYR A 200 1.29 0.61 14.99
C TYR A 200 0.84 1.89 15.70
N VAL A 201 0.64 1.90 17.02
CA VAL A 201 0.20 3.11 17.74
C VAL A 201 1.19 4.26 17.58
N PRO A 202 2.51 4.09 17.77
CA PRO A 202 3.48 5.17 17.55
C PRO A 202 3.45 5.68 16.10
N VAL A 203 3.26 4.78 15.13
CA VAL A 203 3.19 5.11 13.71
C VAL A 203 1.97 5.99 13.42
N TYR A 204 0.80 5.64 13.94
CA TYR A 204 -0.41 6.47 13.79
C TYR A 204 -0.27 7.83 14.48
N LEU A 205 0.32 7.89 15.67
CA LEU A 205 0.57 9.16 16.36
C LEU A 205 1.49 10.08 15.53
N LEU A 206 2.56 9.53 14.94
CA LEU A 206 3.47 10.28 14.07
C LEU A 206 2.80 10.71 12.76
N LEU A 207 1.93 9.87 12.18
CA LEU A 207 1.14 10.24 10.98
C LEU A 207 0.21 11.42 11.30
N LEU A 208 -0.57 11.32 12.39
CA LEU A 208 -1.48 12.38 12.82
C LEU A 208 -0.74 13.67 13.14
N TRP A 209 0.38 13.59 13.85
CA TRP A 209 1.24 14.74 14.13
C TRP A 209 1.75 15.40 12.84
N SER A 210 2.19 14.62 11.86
CA SER A 210 2.66 15.15 10.57
C SER A 210 1.55 15.86 9.78
N LEU A 211 0.31 15.38 9.86
CA LEU A 211 -0.84 16.02 9.22
C LEU A 211 -1.20 17.34 9.92
N TRP A 212 -1.13 17.36 11.25
CA TRP A 212 -1.39 18.56 12.05
C TRP A 212 -0.35 19.65 11.82
N ASP A 213 0.94 19.30 11.80
CA ASP A 213 2.03 20.25 11.58
C ASP A 213 1.94 20.91 10.18
N ARG A 214 1.58 20.13 9.15
CA ARG A 214 1.33 20.64 7.78
C ARG A 214 0.17 21.63 7.70
N GLN A 215 -0.86 21.48 8.53
CA GLN A 215 -1.98 22.43 8.58
C GLN A 215 -1.58 23.74 9.28
N ARG A 216 -0.73 23.66 10.31
CA ARG A 216 -0.21 24.83 11.03
C ARG A 216 0.78 25.64 10.20
N THR A 217 1.60 24.97 9.41
CA THR A 217 2.64 25.58 8.56
C THR A 217 2.12 25.97 7.17
N GLY A 218 0.82 26.27 7.04
CA GLY A 218 0.17 26.70 5.79
C GLY A 218 0.98 27.77 5.04
N PRO A 219 0.80 27.89 3.71
CA PRO A 219 1.74 28.55 2.81
C PRO A 219 2.10 29.93 3.37
N ARG A 220 3.33 30.06 3.87
CA ARG A 220 3.89 31.37 4.19
C ARG A 220 3.82 32.16 2.89
N ASN A 221 2.95 33.16 2.83
CA ASN A 221 3.01 34.19 1.80
C ASN A 221 4.41 34.81 1.89
N THR A 222 5.35 34.28 1.13
CA THR A 222 6.61 34.96 0.78
C THR A 222 6.25 36.02 -0.25
N GLY A 223 5.47 36.99 0.19
CA GLY A 223 5.03 38.16 -0.55
C GLY A 223 5.33 39.39 0.29
N ALA A 224 6.58 39.56 0.66
CA ALA A 224 7.11 40.82 1.18
C ALA A 224 8.39 41.11 0.40
N THR A 225 8.23 41.60 -0.83
CA THR A 225 9.24 42.43 -1.48
C THR A 225 9.46 43.64 -0.57
N PRO A 226 10.68 43.90 -0.05
CA PRO A 226 10.96 45.19 0.54
C PRO A 226 10.95 46.19 -0.60
N THR A 227 9.98 47.10 -0.60
CA THR A 227 10.03 48.33 -1.37
C THR A 227 11.33 49.04 -1.02
N SER A 228 12.21 49.17 -2.00
CA SER A 228 13.34 50.09 -1.97
C SER A 228 12.81 51.50 -1.69
N VAL A 229 13.19 52.06 -0.56
CA VAL A 229 13.10 53.51 -0.34
C VAL A 229 14.40 54.10 -0.88
N THR A 230 14.18 55.06 -1.76
CA THR A 230 15.08 56.04 -2.39
C THR A 230 16.26 56.51 -1.54
#